data_AF-A0A6J0BWZ7-F1
#
_entry.id   AF-A0A6J0BWZ7-F1
#
_cell.length_a   1.000
_cell.length_b   1.000
_cell.length_c   1.000
_cell.angle_alpha   90.00
_cell.angle_beta   90.00
_cell.angle_gamma   90.00
#
_symmetry.space_group_name_H-M   'P 1'
#
loop_
_entity.id
_entity.type
_entity.pdbx_description
1 polymer ?
#
loop_
_entity_poly.entity_id
_entity_poly.type
_entity_poly.pdbx_seq_one_letter_code
_entity_poly.pdbx_strand_id
1 'polypeptide(L)'
;MNSNLVIFLVIVACVCGLVVGLPSDFRYQESEPATTKESCVLPMVTGICRARMPRWGYDPEKKDCVSFYYGGCFGNANNFLTKDECLNACKDN
;
A
#
# COMPACT_ATOMS: atom_id res chain seq x y z
N MET A 1 19.92 23.48 20.53
CA MET A 1 19.44 23.95 19.21
C MET A 1 20.62 23.95 18.25
N ASN A 2 20.65 23.04 17.28
CA ASN A 2 21.59 23.10 16.16
C ASN A 2 20.83 23.63 14.95
N SER A 3 21.40 24.63 14.27
CA SER A 3 20.71 25.43 13.24
C SER A 3 20.16 24.63 12.05
N ASN A 4 20.68 23.42 11.79
CA ASN A 4 20.16 22.52 10.77
C ASN A 4 18.82 21.84 11.16
N LEU A 5 18.54 21.67 12.46
CA LEU A 5 17.28 21.08 12.96
C LEU A 5 16.11 22.08 12.89
N VAL A 6 16.40 23.39 12.90
CA VAL A 6 15.38 24.44 12.73
C VAL A 6 15.08 24.68 11.25
N ILE A 7 16.06 24.51 10.36
CA ILE A 7 15.88 24.62 8.91
C ILE A 7 14.96 23.51 8.36
N PHE A 8 15.07 22.27 8.88
CA PHE A 8 14.11 21.19 8.56
C PHE A 8 12.67 21.51 9.00
N LEU A 9 12.48 22.22 10.11
CA LEU A 9 11.15 22.62 10.60
C LEU A 9 10.53 23.77 9.79
N VAL A 10 11.34 24.60 9.11
CA VAL A 10 10.87 25.74 8.30
C VAL A 10 10.55 25.33 6.85
N ILE A 11 11.24 24.34 6.28
CA ILE A 11 10.88 23.78 4.96
C ILE A 11 9.51 23.07 5.02
N VAL A 12 9.21 22.45 6.16
CA VAL A 12 7.88 21.88 6.49
C VAL A 12 6.78 22.96 6.59
N ALA A 13 7.12 24.24 6.73
CA ALA A 13 6.16 25.34 6.85
C ALA A 13 6.02 26.22 5.59
N CYS A 14 6.89 26.10 4.57
CA CYS A 14 7.02 27.13 3.53
C CYS A 14 6.43 26.77 2.15
N VAL A 15 6.24 25.51 1.79
CA VAL A 15 5.56 25.17 0.53
C VAL A 15 4.04 25.09 0.72
N CYS A 16 3.43 26.26 0.56
CA CYS A 16 2.01 26.55 0.35
C CYS A 16 1.14 26.82 1.59
N GLY A 17 1.63 27.67 2.47
CA GLY A 17 0.79 28.47 3.37
C GLY A 17 0.10 29.65 2.67
N LEU A 18 -0.77 29.40 1.69
CA LEU A 18 -1.79 30.36 1.21
C LEU A 18 -3.07 29.66 0.71
N VAL A 19 -3.61 28.74 1.50
CA VAL A 19 -5.03 28.37 1.41
C VAL A 19 -5.74 28.83 2.68
N VAL A 20 -6.15 30.10 2.66
CA VAL A 20 -7.19 30.59 3.56
C VAL A 20 -8.49 29.87 3.22
N GLY A 21 -9.00 29.04 4.13
CA GLY A 21 -10.40 28.60 4.13
C GLY A 21 -10.72 27.21 3.59
N LEU A 22 -10.11 26.14 4.10
CA LEU A 22 -10.65 24.78 3.97
C LEU A 22 -10.80 24.11 5.35
N PRO A 23 -11.83 23.26 5.53
CA PRO A 23 -12.15 22.65 6.83
C PRO A 23 -10.98 21.83 7.36
N SER A 24 -10.89 21.73 8.69
CA SER A 24 -9.87 21.04 9.49
C SER A 24 -9.73 19.52 9.24
N ASP A 25 -10.29 19.00 8.15
CA ASP A 25 -10.26 17.60 7.74
C ASP A 25 -9.31 17.30 6.56
N PHE A 26 -8.63 18.30 5.98
CA PHE A 26 -7.61 18.05 4.96
C PHE A 26 -6.31 17.54 5.60
N ARG A 27 -6.29 16.25 5.95
CA ARG A 27 -5.06 15.52 6.24
C ARG A 27 -4.17 15.56 5.00
N TYR A 28 -2.90 15.91 5.19
CA TYR A 28 -1.84 15.52 4.26
C TYR A 28 -1.95 13.99 4.11
N GLN A 29 -2.47 13.51 2.98
CA GLN A 29 -2.46 12.09 2.66
C GLN A 29 -1.02 11.78 2.24
N GLU A 30 -0.13 11.69 3.22
CA GLU A 30 1.00 10.78 3.14
C GLU A 30 0.36 9.43 2.81
N SER A 31 0.58 8.93 1.59
CA SER A 31 0.05 7.63 1.21
C SER A 31 0.77 6.59 2.05
N GLU A 32 0.23 6.32 3.23
CA GLU A 32 0.39 5.04 3.91
C GLU A 32 0.32 3.96 2.81
N PRO A 33 1.33 3.09 2.69
CA PRO A 33 1.33 2.06 1.65
C PRO A 33 0.02 1.31 1.75
N ALA A 34 -0.68 1.16 0.61
CA ALA A 34 -2.02 0.58 0.48
C ALA A 34 -2.30 -0.42 1.61
N THR A 35 -3.15 0.00 2.53
CA THR A 35 -3.28 -0.64 3.84
C THR A 35 -3.52 -2.14 3.66
N THR A 36 -2.72 -2.95 4.35
CA THR A 36 -2.63 -4.40 4.14
C THR A 36 -3.96 -5.12 4.25
N LYS A 37 -4.98 -4.52 4.87
CA LYS A 37 -6.33 -5.08 4.97
C LYS A 37 -7.15 -4.95 3.68
N GLU A 38 -7.03 -3.84 2.95
CA GLU A 38 -7.77 -3.64 1.70
C GLU A 38 -7.29 -4.59 0.61
N SER A 39 -6.00 -4.95 0.60
CA SER A 39 -5.48 -5.91 -0.37
C SER A 39 -6.07 -7.31 -0.18
N CYS A 40 -6.42 -7.70 1.05
CA CYS A 40 -6.94 -9.04 1.35
C CYS A 40 -8.35 -9.30 0.80
N VAL A 41 -9.11 -8.26 0.46
CA VAL A 41 -10.46 -8.40 -0.13
C VAL A 41 -10.46 -8.27 -1.65
N LEU A 42 -9.31 -7.89 -2.25
CA LEU A 42 -9.18 -7.80 -3.70
C LEU A 42 -9.02 -9.20 -4.32
N PRO A 43 -9.46 -9.40 -5.57
CA PRO A 43 -9.21 -10.66 -6.28
C PRO A 43 -7.72 -10.81 -6.62
N MET A 44 -7.22 -12.04 -6.74
CA MET A 44 -5.90 -12.28 -7.32
C MET A 44 -5.93 -12.00 -8.84
N VAL A 45 -5.04 -11.13 -9.34
CA VAL A 45 -5.05 -10.69 -10.75
C VAL A 45 -3.74 -11.06 -11.44
N THR A 46 -3.83 -11.90 -12.49
CA THR A 46 -2.68 -12.23 -13.35
C THR A 46 -2.22 -11.03 -14.18
N GLY A 47 -3.14 -10.18 -14.66
CA GLY A 47 -2.83 -9.05 -15.53
C GLY A 47 -2.58 -9.44 -16.99
N ILE A 48 -2.25 -8.46 -17.84
CA ILE A 48 -2.17 -8.65 -19.31
C ILE A 48 -0.81 -9.14 -19.81
N CYS A 49 0.25 -8.98 -19.00
CA CYS A 49 1.57 -9.48 -19.35
C CYS A 49 1.64 -11.01 -19.24
N ARG A 50 2.61 -11.62 -19.92
CA ARG A 50 2.71 -13.09 -20.09
C ARG A 50 3.88 -13.72 -19.34
N ALA A 51 4.48 -13.04 -18.37
CA ALA A 51 5.45 -13.68 -17.49
C ALA A 51 4.74 -14.72 -16.61
N ARG A 52 5.49 -15.71 -16.12
CA ARG A 52 4.97 -16.70 -15.17
C ARG A 52 5.67 -16.49 -13.83
N MET A 53 5.19 -15.52 -13.06
CA MET A 53 5.78 -15.17 -11.77
C MET A 53 4.97 -15.82 -10.64
N PRO A 54 5.51 -16.78 -9.87
CA PRO A 54 4.81 -17.34 -8.72
C PRO A 54 4.65 -16.25 -7.65
N ARG A 55 3.43 -16.10 -7.15
CA ARG A 55 3.04 -15.12 -6.13
C ARG A 55 2.03 -15.75 -5.17
N TRP A 56 1.79 -15.08 -4.05
CA TRP A 56 0.81 -15.44 -3.05
C TRP A 56 -0.29 -14.39 -3.00
N GLY A 57 -1.54 -14.81 -2.81
CA GLY A 57 -2.67 -13.93 -2.58
C GLY A 57 -3.62 -14.53 -1.56
N TYR A 58 -4.34 -13.69 -0.83
CA TYR A 58 -5.30 -14.12 0.16
C TYR A 58 -6.61 -14.55 -0.51
N ASP A 59 -7.10 -15.72 -0.12
CA ASP A 59 -8.38 -16.27 -0.54
C ASP A 59 -9.35 -16.23 0.65
N PRO A 60 -10.36 -15.33 0.64
CA PRO A 60 -11.29 -15.17 1.77
C PRO A 60 -12.22 -16.36 1.96
N GLU A 61 -12.46 -17.17 0.93
CA GLU A 61 -13.27 -18.40 1.05
C GLU A 61 -12.50 -19.46 1.83
N LYS A 62 -11.19 -19.56 1.57
CA LYS A 62 -10.29 -20.50 2.27
C LYS A 62 -9.75 -19.95 3.58
N LYS A 63 -9.84 -18.65 3.80
CA LYS A 63 -9.19 -17.93 4.91
C LYS A 63 -7.68 -18.21 4.99
N ASP A 64 -7.04 -18.40 3.84
CA ASP A 64 -5.61 -18.70 3.75
C ASP A 64 -5.00 -18.01 2.51
N CYS A 65 -3.69 -17.87 2.54
CA CYS A 65 -2.89 -17.42 1.41
C CYS A 65 -2.60 -18.59 0.47
N VAL A 66 -3.02 -18.43 -0.79
CA VAL A 66 -2.84 -19.42 -1.85
C VAL A 66 -1.87 -18.92 -2.92
N SER A 67 -1.22 -19.84 -3.64
CA SER A 67 -0.33 -19.49 -4.72
C SER A 67 -1.08 -19.24 -6.03
N PHE A 68 -0.61 -18.27 -6.81
CA PHE A 68 -1.10 -17.98 -8.16
C PHE A 68 0.04 -17.48 -9.05
N TYR A 69 -0.24 -17.33 -10.36
CA TYR A 69 0.72 -16.75 -11.29
C TYR A 69 0.35 -15.31 -11.65
N TYR A 70 1.30 -14.41 -11.42
CA TYR A 70 1.27 -13.03 -11.86
C TYR A 70 1.98 -12.88 -13.21
N GLY A 71 1.33 -12.16 -14.13
CA GLY A 71 1.78 -11.90 -15.49
C GLY A 71 2.92 -10.88 -15.57
N GLY A 72 3.19 -10.13 -14.51
CA GLY A 72 4.28 -9.15 -14.40
C GLY A 72 3.87 -7.70 -14.58
N CYS A 73 2.64 -7.42 -15.02
CA CYS A 73 2.10 -6.06 -15.11
C CYS A 73 0.59 -6.01 -14.88
N PHE A 74 0.06 -4.84 -14.51
CA PHE A 74 -1.38 -4.57 -14.26
C PHE A 74 -2.03 -5.55 -13.27
N GLY A 75 -1.31 -5.94 -12.22
CA GLY A 75 -1.87 -6.61 -11.05
C GLY A 75 -2.48 -5.61 -10.06
N ASN A 76 -2.93 -6.12 -8.91
CA ASN A 76 -3.37 -5.31 -7.78
C ASN A 76 -2.55 -5.66 -6.52
N ALA A 77 -2.97 -5.13 -5.37
CA ALA A 77 -2.26 -5.29 -4.10
C ALA A 77 -2.42 -6.68 -3.45
N ASN A 78 -3.34 -7.54 -3.91
CA ASN A 78 -3.42 -8.94 -3.44
C ASN A 78 -2.35 -9.80 -4.16
N ASN A 79 -1.09 -9.46 -3.92
CA ASN A 79 0.04 -10.01 -4.65
C ASN A 79 1.33 -9.89 -3.83
N PHE A 80 1.69 -10.97 -3.15
CA PHE A 80 2.82 -11.05 -2.23
C PHE A 80 3.91 -12.01 -2.76
N LEU A 81 5.17 -11.81 -2.37
CA LEU A 81 6.28 -12.67 -2.81
C LEU A 81 6.32 -13.98 -2.04
N THR A 82 5.97 -13.95 -0.75
CA THR A 82 6.00 -15.10 0.15
C THR A 82 4.65 -15.36 0.81
N LYS A 83 4.42 -16.61 1.24
CA LYS A 83 3.21 -16.97 2.00
C LYS A 83 3.15 -16.17 3.30
N ASP A 84 4.29 -16.00 3.98
CA ASP A 84 4.37 -15.29 5.25
C ASP A 84 4.05 -13.80 5.12
N GLU A 85 4.50 -13.13 4.07
CA GLU A 85 4.10 -11.74 3.77
C GLU A 85 2.58 -11.62 3.63
N CYS A 86 1.97 -12.51 2.86
CA CYS A 86 0.52 -12.54 2.68
C CYS A 86 -0.20 -12.81 4.01
N LEU A 87 0.25 -13.80 4.78
CA LEU A 87 -0.36 -14.13 6.07
C LEU A 87 -0.23 -12.98 7.06
N ASN A 88 0.93 -12.32 7.12
CA ASN A 88 1.15 -11.18 8.00
C ASN A 88 0.31 -9.96 7.56
N ALA A 89 0.10 -9.77 6.26
CA ALA A 89 -0.78 -8.72 5.74
C ALA A 89 -2.25 -8.95 6.08
N CYS A 90 -2.70 -10.22 6.09
CA CYS A 90 -4.12 -10.60 6.12
C CYS A 90 -4.58 -11.34 7.38
N LYS A 91 -3.73 -11.52 8.40
CA LYS A 91 -3.98 -12.39 9.56
C LYS A 91 -5.16 -12.01 10.46
N ASP A 92 -5.75 -10.82 10.30
CA ASP A 92 -6.79 -10.28 11.18
C ASP A 92 -8.02 -9.74 10.41
N ASN A 93 -8.46 -10.44 9.34
CA ASN A 93 -9.74 -10.19 8.67
C ASN A 93 -10.80 -11.24 9.05
#